data_AF-A0A0A9YR28-F1
#
_entry.id   AF-A0A0A9YR28-F1
#
_cell.length_a   1.000
_cell.length_b   1.000
_cell.length_c   1.000
_cell.angle_alpha   90.00
_cell.angle_beta   90.00
_cell.angle_gamma   90.00
#
_symmetry.space_group_name_H-M   'P 1'
#
loop_
_entity.id
_entity.type
_entity.pdbx_description
1 polymer ?
#
loop_
_entity_poly.entity_id
_entity_poly.type
_entity_poly.pdbx_seq_one_letter_code
_entity_poly.pdbx_strand_id
1 'polypeptide(L)'
;KLRYGSIMLMTDRDHDGSHIKGLFLNFIDCFWPSLLKRPSFLQEFITAIVKCIPRSRSIGDGATLQFHTLQEYMHWKDTAPSDLQERYFIKYYKGLGTSTAKEAREYFSAIDSHVVTFTCANRDDNEA
;
A
#
# COMPACT_ATOMS: atom_id res chain seq x y z
N LYS A 1 -10.23 -12.63 -26.14
CA LYS A 1 -10.82 -11.40 -25.54
C LYS A 1 -10.92 -11.62 -24.03
N LEU A 2 -10.38 -10.71 -23.20
CA LEU A 2 -10.41 -10.84 -21.74
C LEU A 2 -11.76 -10.39 -21.17
N ARG A 3 -12.17 -10.99 -20.05
CA ARG A 3 -13.38 -10.56 -19.30
C ARG A 3 -13.16 -9.27 -18.52
N TYR A 4 -11.92 -9.01 -18.10
CA TYR A 4 -11.53 -7.84 -17.33
C TYR A 4 -10.41 -7.06 -18.03
N GLY A 5 -10.40 -5.74 -17.83
CA GLY A 5 -9.41 -4.83 -18.42
C GLY A 5 -8.15 -4.64 -17.57
N SER A 6 -8.25 -4.86 -16.27
CA SER A 6 -7.16 -4.73 -15.30
C SER A 6 -7.27 -5.78 -14.19
N ILE A 7 -6.17 -5.99 -13.48
CA ILE A 7 -6.04 -6.85 -12.31
C ILE A 7 -5.41 -6.01 -11.20
N MET A 8 -6.05 -5.97 -10.04
CA MET A 8 -5.55 -5.29 -8.84
C MET A 8 -5.11 -6.33 -7.81
N LEU A 9 -3.84 -6.31 -7.44
CA LEU A 9 -3.28 -7.16 -6.40
C LEU A 9 -3.43 -6.46 -5.04
N MET A 10 -4.09 -7.15 -4.11
CA MET A 10 -4.24 -6.71 -2.72
C MET A 10 -3.57 -7.76 -1.84
N THR A 11 -2.33 -7.49 -1.42
CA THR A 11 -1.56 -8.39 -0.55
C THR A 11 -1.08 -7.64 0.69
N ASP A 12 -0.76 -8.39 1.75
CA ASP A 12 -0.21 -7.81 2.96
C ASP A 12 1.13 -7.11 2.68
N ARG A 13 1.42 -6.02 3.40
CA ARG A 13 2.67 -5.27 3.25
C ARG A 13 3.79 -5.91 4.06
N ASP A 14 4.09 -7.15 3.72
CA ASP A 14 5.18 -7.95 4.28
C ASP A 14 5.98 -8.67 3.18
N HIS A 15 6.94 -9.49 3.59
CA HIS A 15 7.79 -10.26 2.68
C HIS A 15 6.97 -11.27 1.87
N ASP A 16 5.98 -11.91 2.48
CA ASP A 16 5.14 -12.92 1.83
C ASP A 16 4.22 -12.29 0.78
N GLY A 17 3.62 -11.15 1.07
CA GLY A 17 2.81 -10.39 0.13
C GLY A 17 3.64 -9.87 -1.06
N SER A 18 4.92 -9.53 -0.84
CA SER A 18 5.84 -9.18 -1.93
C SER A 18 6.21 -10.40 -2.78
N HIS A 19 6.43 -11.56 -2.16
CA HIS A 19 6.70 -12.80 -2.85
C HIS A 19 5.50 -13.27 -3.70
N ILE A 20 4.28 -13.19 -3.17
CA ILE A 20 3.04 -13.50 -3.90
C ILE A 20 2.89 -12.61 -5.14
N LYS A 21 3.18 -11.31 -5.02
CA LYS A 21 3.16 -10.37 -6.16
C LYS A 21 4.17 -10.81 -7.23
N GLY A 22 5.38 -11.18 -6.83
CA GLY A 22 6.42 -11.69 -7.75
C GLY A 22 6.00 -12.96 -8.47
N LEU A 23 5.43 -13.93 -7.75
CA LEU A 23 4.89 -15.16 -8.34
C LEU A 23 3.79 -14.88 -9.36
N PHE A 24 2.88 -13.95 -9.04
CA PHE A 24 1.83 -13.54 -9.96
C PHE A 24 2.36 -12.84 -11.20
N LEU A 25 3.32 -11.92 -11.04
CA LEU A 25 4.02 -11.25 -12.14
C LEU A 25 4.70 -12.28 -13.06
N ASN A 26 5.45 -13.22 -12.48
CA ASN A 26 6.09 -14.31 -13.21
C ASN A 26 5.08 -15.20 -13.95
N PHE A 27 3.94 -15.51 -13.32
CA PHE A 27 2.86 -16.25 -13.97
C PHE A 27 2.34 -15.51 -15.22
N ILE A 28 2.05 -14.21 -15.12
CA ILE A 28 1.58 -13.44 -16.27
C ILE A 28 2.68 -13.29 -17.33
N ASP A 29 3.93 -13.08 -16.94
CA ASP A 29 5.04 -12.94 -17.90
C ASP A 29 5.31 -14.25 -18.67
N CYS A 30 5.26 -15.39 -17.98
CA CYS A 30 5.50 -16.70 -18.58
C CYS A 30 4.45 -17.07 -19.63
N PHE A 31 3.16 -16.85 -19.32
CA PHE A 31 2.07 -17.27 -20.20
C PHE A 31 1.61 -16.18 -21.18
N TRP A 32 1.65 -14.90 -20.78
CA TRP A 32 1.11 -13.77 -21.53
C TRP A 32 1.92 -12.48 -21.35
N PRO A 33 3.19 -12.43 -21.77
CA PRO A 33 4.08 -11.29 -21.53
C PRO A 33 3.57 -9.98 -22.16
N SER A 34 2.81 -10.08 -23.27
CA SER A 34 2.18 -8.92 -23.91
C SER A 34 1.17 -8.18 -23.01
N LEU A 35 0.61 -8.85 -21.99
CA LEU A 35 -0.33 -8.21 -21.06
C LEU A 35 0.36 -7.24 -20.11
N LEU A 36 1.59 -7.51 -19.68
CA LEU A 36 2.36 -6.61 -18.82
C LEU A 36 2.74 -5.30 -19.51
N LYS A 37 2.79 -5.30 -20.85
CA LYS A 37 3.05 -4.09 -21.65
C LYS A 37 1.81 -3.21 -21.79
N ARG A 38 0.62 -3.70 -21.44
CA ARG A 38 -0.60 -2.90 -21.55
C ARG A 38 -0.64 -1.90 -20.39
N PRO A 39 -0.84 -0.61 -20.67
CA PRO A 39 -0.87 0.40 -19.62
C PRO A 39 -2.00 0.10 -18.64
N SER A 40 -1.72 0.22 -17.35
CA SER A 40 -2.70 0.00 -16.27
C SER A 40 -3.32 -1.39 -16.20
N PHE A 41 -2.73 -2.40 -16.87
CA PHE A 41 -3.25 -3.76 -16.79
C PHE A 41 -3.05 -4.38 -15.40
N LEU A 42 -1.86 -4.19 -14.82
CA LEU A 42 -1.56 -4.66 -13.47
C LEU A 42 -1.47 -3.48 -12.51
N GLN A 43 -2.18 -3.58 -11.40
CA GLN A 43 -2.26 -2.57 -10.35
C GLN A 43 -2.00 -3.23 -8.98
N GLU A 44 -1.43 -2.50 -8.04
CA GLU A 44 -1.32 -2.86 -6.63
C GLU A 44 -2.18 -1.92 -5.81
N PHE A 45 -2.87 -2.48 -4.82
CA PHE A 45 -3.50 -1.71 -3.76
C PHE A 45 -2.58 -1.69 -2.54
N ILE A 46 -2.12 -0.51 -2.14
CA ILE A 46 -1.24 -0.33 -0.99
C ILE A 46 -2.04 0.16 0.22
N THR A 47 -1.73 -0.35 1.41
CA THR A 47 -2.25 0.14 2.69
C THR A 47 -1.13 0.69 3.55
N ALA A 48 -1.45 1.61 4.46
CA ALA A 48 -0.50 2.07 5.47
C ALA A 48 -0.16 0.93 6.45
N ILE A 49 1.10 0.86 6.89
CA ILE A 49 1.58 -0.10 7.89
C ILE A 49 1.30 0.43 9.30
N VAL A 50 1.42 1.75 9.50
CA VAL A 50 1.15 2.41 10.77
C VAL A 50 0.24 3.61 10.56
N LYS A 51 -0.79 3.74 11.40
CA LYS A 51 -1.69 4.91 11.45
C LYS A 51 -1.61 5.52 12.84
N CYS A 52 -1.22 6.79 12.94
CA CYS A 52 -1.25 7.57 14.17
C CYS A 52 -2.54 8.38 14.21
N ILE A 53 -3.46 7.99 15.07
CA ILE A 53 -4.80 8.60 15.20
C ILE A 53 -4.76 9.58 16.38
N PRO A 54 -5.10 10.86 16.21
CA PRO A 54 -5.10 11.83 17.30
C PRO A 54 -6.11 11.41 18.39
N ARG A 55 -5.69 11.48 19.66
CA ARG A 55 -6.53 11.12 20.82
C ARG A 55 -7.68 12.08 21.04
N SER A 56 -7.53 13.35 20.64
CA SER A 56 -8.58 14.34 20.72
C SER A 56 -8.71 15.12 19.41
N ARG A 57 -9.95 15.25 18.93
CA ARG A 57 -10.31 16.05 17.75
C ARG A 57 -10.22 17.57 18.01
N SER A 58 -10.16 18.00 19.27
CA SER A 58 -10.08 19.43 19.65
C SER A 58 -8.66 19.97 19.73
N ILE A 59 -7.62 19.15 19.52
CA ILE A 59 -6.24 19.61 19.42
C ILE A 59 -6.02 20.09 17.99
N GLY A 60 -6.42 21.34 17.72
CA GLY A 60 -5.93 22.28 16.71
C GLY A 60 -5.82 21.83 15.26
N ASP A 61 -5.05 20.80 14.96
CA ASP A 61 -4.60 20.40 13.60
C ASP A 61 -4.25 18.91 13.51
N GLY A 62 -4.83 18.06 14.37
CA GLY A 62 -4.51 16.63 14.39
C GLY A 62 -5.04 15.88 13.16
N ALA A 63 -4.36 15.95 12.02
CA ALA A 63 -4.60 15.03 10.92
C ALA A 63 -4.11 13.63 11.32
N THR A 64 -4.79 12.59 10.81
CA THR A 64 -4.30 11.22 11.00
C THR A 64 -3.06 11.02 10.15
N LEU A 65 -1.94 10.69 10.78
CA LEU A 65 -0.69 10.40 10.07
C LEU A 65 -0.69 8.94 9.62
N GLN A 66 -0.24 8.70 8.40
CA GLN A 66 -0.16 7.37 7.80
C GLN A 66 1.26 7.15 7.31
N PHE A 67 1.84 6.00 7.67
CA PHE A 67 3.19 5.62 7.27
C PHE A 67 3.11 4.34 6.45
N HIS A 68 3.77 4.33 5.30
CA HIS A 68 3.77 3.20 4.36
C HIS A 68 4.97 2.28 4.58
N THR A 69 5.99 2.75 5.31
CA THR A 69 7.13 1.95 5.74
C THR A 69 7.36 2.06 7.25
N LEU A 70 8.02 1.05 7.83
CA LEU A 70 8.38 1.11 9.24
C LEU A 70 9.48 2.16 9.48
N GLN A 71 10.38 2.35 8.51
CA GLN A 71 11.45 3.35 8.59
C GLN A 71 10.89 4.78 8.70
N GLU A 72 9.90 5.13 7.88
CA GLU A 72 9.21 6.44 7.95
C GLU A 72 8.61 6.68 9.34
N TYR A 73 7.93 5.66 9.87
CA TYR A 73 7.33 5.74 11.20
C TYR A 73 8.40 5.90 12.30
N MET A 74 9.49 5.13 12.26
CA MET A 74 10.55 5.24 13.26
C MET A 74 11.25 6.60 13.17
N HIS A 75 11.52 7.09 11.96
CA HIS A 75 12.09 8.43 11.77
C HIS A 75 11.18 9.52 12.34
N TRP A 76 9.87 9.44 12.09
CA TRP A 76 8.91 10.36 12.71
C TRP A 76 8.92 10.24 14.24
N LYS A 77 8.95 9.01 14.77
CA LYS A 77 8.99 8.76 16.21
C LYS A 77 10.27 9.28 16.88
N ASP A 78 11.40 9.25 16.19
CA ASP A 78 12.68 9.71 16.73
C ASP A 78 12.84 11.24 16.64
N THR A 79 12.18 11.87 15.66
CA THR A 79 12.28 13.33 15.41
C THR A 79 11.16 14.14 16.04
N ALA A 80 9.97 13.55 16.25
CA ALA A 80 8.83 14.26 16.82
C ALA A 80 9.03 14.52 18.32
N PRO A 81 8.67 15.72 18.82
CA PRO A 81 8.65 16.01 20.25
C PRO A 81 7.80 15.01 21.04
N SER A 82 8.23 14.62 22.25
CA SER A 82 7.52 13.63 23.07
C SER A 82 6.07 14.03 23.37
N ASP A 83 5.81 15.32 23.59
CA ASP A 83 4.46 15.84 23.85
C ASP A 83 3.55 15.72 22.63
N LEU A 84 4.10 15.73 21.41
CA LEU A 84 3.37 15.48 20.18
C LEU A 84 3.04 13.99 20.04
N GLN A 85 4.00 13.10 20.34
CA GLN A 85 3.80 11.65 20.26
C GLN A 85 2.69 11.15 21.19
N GLU A 86 2.65 11.66 22.42
CA GLU A 86 1.64 11.29 23.43
C GLU A 86 0.20 11.66 23.03
N ARG A 87 0.04 12.61 22.10
CA ARG A 87 -1.27 13.03 21.57
C ARG A 87 -1.85 12.02 20.57
N TYR A 88 -1.09 11.03 20.12
CA TYR A 88 -1.56 10.03 19.17
C TYR A 88 -1.80 8.66 19.82
N PHE A 89 -2.76 7.92 19.25
CA PHE A 89 -2.96 6.50 19.41
C PHE A 89 -2.37 5.80 18.18
N ILE A 90 -1.43 4.88 18.41
CA ILE A 90 -0.67 4.25 17.34
C ILE A 90 -1.29 2.90 17.03
N LYS A 91 -1.78 2.73 15.80
CA LYS A 91 -2.35 1.47 15.30
C LYS A 91 -1.44 0.86 14.25
N TYR A 92 -1.04 -0.39 14.48
CA TYR A 92 -0.22 -1.19 13.57
C TYR A 92 -1.10 -2.11 12.74
N TYR A 93 -0.92 -2.08 11.41
CA TYR A 93 -1.62 -2.93 10.46
C TYR A 93 -0.66 -4.01 9.98
N LYS A 94 -0.70 -5.18 10.63
CA LYS A 94 0.15 -6.33 10.26
C LYS A 94 -0.33 -7.04 9.00
N GLY A 95 -1.63 -6.94 8.69
CA GLY A 95 -2.24 -7.52 7.50
C GLY A 95 -3.59 -6.88 7.21
N LEU A 96 -4.12 -7.13 6.02
CA LEU A 96 -5.36 -6.57 5.49
C LEU A 96 -6.57 -6.95 6.35
N GLY A 97 -6.54 -8.12 6.98
CA GLY A 97 -7.59 -8.59 7.91
C GLY A 97 -7.72 -7.78 9.21
N THR A 98 -6.74 -6.94 9.54
CA THR A 98 -6.77 -6.05 10.72
C THR A 98 -7.57 -4.76 10.45
N SER A 99 -7.91 -4.49 9.18
CA SER A 99 -8.70 -3.32 8.79
C SER A 99 -10.18 -3.52 9.11
N THR A 100 -10.78 -2.53 9.75
CA THR A 100 -12.22 -2.53 10.02
C THR A 100 -13.01 -2.22 8.76
N ALA A 101 -14.29 -2.63 8.70
CA ALA A 101 -15.16 -2.28 7.57
C ALA A 101 -15.30 -0.76 7.36
N LYS A 102 -15.13 0.04 8.43
CA LYS A 102 -15.11 1.50 8.32
C LYS A 102 -13.86 1.98 7.59
N GLU A 103 -12.69 1.47 7.96
CA GLU A 103 -11.42 1.82 7.31
C GLU A 103 -11.38 1.35 5.86
N ALA A 104 -11.91 0.16 5.55
CA ALA A 104 -12.05 -0.30 4.18
C ALA A 104 -12.85 0.70 3.33
N ARG A 105 -14.00 1.19 3.83
CA ARG A 105 -14.78 2.23 3.14
C ARG A 105 -13.99 3.53 2.95
N GLU A 106 -13.21 3.95 3.94
CA GLU A 106 -12.32 5.11 3.81
C GLU A 106 -11.29 4.91 2.69
N TYR A 107 -10.63 3.74 2.65
CA TYR A 107 -9.66 3.44 1.59
C TYR A 107 -10.28 3.41 0.20
N PHE A 108 -11.43 2.74 0.03
CA PHE A 108 -12.12 2.68 -1.26
C PHE A 108 -12.73 4.03 -1.68
N SER A 109 -13.06 4.92 -0.73
CA SER A 109 -13.49 6.28 -1.05
C SER A 109 -12.35 7.15 -1.59
N ALA A 110 -11.11 6.82 -1.25
CA ALA A 110 -9.88 7.46 -1.73
C ALA A 110 -9.02 6.44 -2.50
N ILE A 111 -9.64 5.63 -3.35
CA ILE A 111 -8.96 4.50 -4.01
C ILE A 111 -7.73 4.95 -4.82
N ASP A 112 -7.81 6.11 -5.47
CA ASP A 112 -6.74 6.63 -6.33
C ASP A 112 -5.43 6.87 -5.58
N SER A 113 -5.49 7.22 -4.28
CA SER A 113 -4.28 7.39 -3.46
C SER A 113 -3.68 6.07 -2.97
N HIS A 114 -4.40 4.96 -3.13
CA HIS A 114 -4.00 3.63 -2.69
C HIS A 114 -3.67 2.72 -3.87
N VAL A 115 -3.87 3.18 -5.12
CA VAL A 115 -3.57 2.40 -6.32
C VAL A 115 -2.23 2.80 -6.89
N VAL A 116 -1.33 1.83 -6.99
CA VAL A 116 -0.05 1.96 -7.71
C VAL A 116 -0.14 1.13 -8.97
N THR A 117 0.16 1.73 -10.12
CA THR A 117 0.14 1.02 -11.41
C THR A 117 1.53 0.50 -11.73
N PHE A 118 1.63 -0.78 -12.09
CA PHE A 118 2.89 -1.33 -12.58
C PHE A 118 3.16 -0.83 -14.01
N THR A 119 4.38 -0.36 -14.24
CA THR A 119 4.87 0.02 -15.56
C THR A 119 5.95 -0.96 -15.98
N CYS A 120 5.79 -1.59 -17.14
CA CYS A 120 6.86 -2.36 -17.76
C CYS A 120 7.94 -1.37 -18.23
N ALA A 121 9.12 -1.42 -17.61
CA ALA A 121 10.29 -0.70 -18.12
C ALA A 121 10.69 -1.30 -19.47
N ASN A 122 11.11 -0.46 -20.41
CA ASN A 122 11.53 -0.94 -21.73
C ASN A 122 12.81 -1.75 -21.60
N ARG A 123 12.71 -3.07 -21.81
CA ARG A 123 13.67 -4.04 -22.37
C ARG A 123 15.12 -4.15 -21.87
N ASP A 124 15.60 -3.35 -20.92
CA ASP A 124 16.95 -3.56 -20.34
C ASP A 124 16.94 -4.37 -19.03
N ASP A 125 15.76 -4.65 -18.44
CA ASP A 125 15.64 -5.46 -17.20
C ASP A 125 15.53 -6.98 -17.47
N ASN A 126 15.83 -7.43 -18.69
CA ASN A 126 15.74 -8.82 -19.12
C ASN A 126 17.12 -9.48 -19.29
N GLU A 127 18.13 -9.02 -18.55
CA GLU A 127 19.41 -9.71 -18.42
C GLU A 127 19.50 -10.36 -17.03
N ALA A 128 19.91 -11.63 -17.07
CA ALA A 128 19.93 -12.61 -15.98
C ALA A 128 20.91 -12.26 -14.84
#